data_AF-A0A661AWR1-F1
#
_entry.id   AF-A0A661AWR1-F1
#
_cell.length_a   1.000
_cell.length_b   1.000
_cell.length_c   1.000
_cell.angle_alpha   90.00
_cell.angle_beta   90.00
_cell.angle_gamma   90.00
#
_symmetry.space_group_name_H-M   'P 1'
#
loop_
_entity.id
_entity.type
_entity.pdbx_description
1 polymer ?
#
loop_
_entity_poly.entity_id
_entity_poly.type
_entity_poly.pdbx_seq_one_letter_code
_entity_poly.pdbx_strand_id
1 'polypeptide(L)'
;MVAVRALRNKGTADFGKLQLELIRKLDERKISREEAQKRVEEFWIGRLRDAVVNGDVSYGSLMAGQSVGLVDREMSVAEIIEKLASEAEKELIRVQKSYCG
;
A
#
# COMPACT_ATOMS: atom_id res chain seq x y z
N MET A 1 3.85 14.82 -2.36
CA MET A 1 3.54 13.49 -1.78
C MET A 1 4.16 12.39 -2.66
N VAL A 2 4.85 11.41 -2.07
CA VAL A 2 5.34 10.21 -2.79
C VAL A 2 4.15 9.28 -3.01
N ALA A 3 4.06 8.64 -4.19
CA ALA A 3 3.00 7.67 -4.47
C ALA A 3 3.08 6.50 -3.47
N VAL A 4 2.01 6.28 -2.72
CA VAL A 4 1.88 5.18 -1.75
C VAL A 4 1.00 4.09 -2.33
N ARG A 5 1.41 2.83 -2.16
CA ARG A 5 0.58 1.67 -2.48
C ARG A 5 -0.14 1.21 -1.23
N ALA A 6 -1.46 1.11 -1.30
CA ALA A 6 -2.31 0.65 -0.22
C ALA A 6 -3.40 -0.29 -0.77
N LEU A 7 -3.94 -1.12 0.12
CA LEU A 7 -5.15 -1.88 -0.17
C LEU A 7 -6.31 -0.93 -0.45
N ARG A 8 -7.18 -1.31 -1.38
CA ARG A 8 -8.36 -0.51 -1.71
C ARG A 8 -9.38 -0.63 -0.58
N ASN A 9 -9.79 0.51 -0.05
CA ASN A 9 -10.85 0.67 0.93
C ASN A 9 -11.65 1.97 0.68
N LYS A 10 -12.58 2.32 1.57
CA LYS A 10 -13.40 3.55 1.44
C LYS A 10 -12.53 4.80 1.43
N GLY A 11 -11.49 4.85 2.28
CA GLY A 11 -10.52 5.94 2.31
C GLY A 11 -9.86 6.18 0.95
N THR A 12 -9.40 5.13 0.27
CA THR A 12 -8.82 5.27 -1.08
C THR A 12 -9.82 5.75 -2.13
N ALA A 13 -11.09 5.38 -2.02
CA ALA A 13 -12.14 5.84 -2.94
C ALA A 13 -12.46 7.33 -2.73
N ASP A 14 -12.54 7.77 -1.48
CA ASP A 14 -12.77 9.17 -1.13
C ASP A 14 -11.57 10.05 -1.47
N PHE A 15 -10.35 9.52 -1.35
CA PHE A 15 -9.15 10.20 -1.83
C PHE A 15 -9.21 10.44 -3.35
N GLY A 16 -9.68 9.45 -4.12
CA GLY A 16 -9.90 9.63 -5.57
C GLY A 16 -10.89 10.76 -5.89
N LYS A 17 -11.98 10.87 -5.13
CA LYS A 17 -12.93 11.98 -5.27
C LYS A 17 -12.29 13.33 -4.94
N LEU A 18 -11.51 13.40 -3.86
CA LEU A 18 -10.75 14.60 -3.49
C LEU A 18 -9.79 14.99 -4.62
N GLN A 19 -9.05 14.05 -5.18
CA GLN A 19 -8.12 14.32 -6.29
C GLN A 19 -8.85 14.94 -7.49
N LEU A 20 -9.98 14.37 -7.91
CA LEU A 20 -10.79 14.93 -9.00
C LEU A 20 -11.29 16.35 -8.67
N GLU A 21 -11.75 16.58 -7.45
CA GLU A 21 -12.19 17.90 -6.99
C GLU A 21 -11.06 18.93 -7.02
N LEU A 22 -9.87 18.57 -6.53
CA LEU A 22 -8.72 19.46 -6.49
C LEU A 22 -8.21 19.79 -7.88
N ILE A 23 -8.16 18.82 -8.79
CA ILE A 23 -7.80 19.04 -10.20
C ILE A 23 -8.75 20.06 -10.83
N ARG A 24 -10.07 19.87 -10.66
CA ARG A 24 -11.06 20.81 -11.19
C ARG A 24 -10.87 22.24 -10.63
N LYS A 25 -10.63 22.37 -9.33
CA LYS A 25 -10.40 23.69 -8.69
C LYS A 25 -9.10 24.34 -9.16
N LEU A 26 -8.06 23.56 -9.47
CA LEU A 26 -6.82 24.06 -10.04
C LEU A 26 -7.02 24.56 -11.48
N ASP A 27 -7.75 23.80 -12.30
CA ASP A 27 -8.06 24.18 -13.69
C ASP A 27 -8.88 25.47 -13.75
N GLU A 28 -9.84 25.61 -12.83
CA GLU A 28 -10.64 26.82 -12.63
C GLU A 28 -9.86 27.98 -11.96
N ARG A 29 -8.56 27.79 -11.64
CA ARG A 29 -7.68 28.74 -10.93
C ARG A 29 -8.25 29.23 -9.58
N LYS A 30 -9.10 28.43 -8.94
CA LYS A 30 -9.75 28.77 -7.66
C LYS A 30 -8.88 28.52 -6.43
N ILE A 31 -7.88 27.65 -6.56
CA ILE A 31 -6.91 27.34 -5.51
C ILE A 31 -5.50 27.34 -6.11
N SER A 32 -4.49 27.56 -5.27
CA SER A 32 -3.10 27.39 -5.68
C SER A 32 -2.69 25.92 -5.68
N ARG A 33 -1.60 25.60 -6.39
CA ARG A 33 -0.98 24.27 -6.33
C ARG A 33 -0.56 23.89 -4.90
N GLU A 34 -0.10 24.85 -4.13
CA GLU A 34 0.31 24.67 -2.74
C GLU A 34 -0.88 24.31 -1.84
N GLU A 35 -2.02 24.99 -2.02
CA GLU A 35 -3.24 24.68 -1.29
C GLU A 35 -3.79 23.29 -1.65
N ALA A 36 -3.74 22.91 -2.92
CA ALA A 36 -4.12 21.57 -3.34
C ALA A 36 -3.21 20.49 -2.72
N GLN A 37 -1.89 20.73 -2.69
CA GLN A 37 -0.91 19.83 -2.08
C GLN A 37 -1.18 19.69 -0.57
N LYS A 38 -1.47 20.79 0.12
CA LYS A 38 -1.81 20.79 1.55
C LYS A 38 -3.06 19.95 1.84
N ARG A 39 -4.12 20.08 1.04
CA ARG A 39 -5.35 19.28 1.22
C ARG A 39 -5.12 17.78 1.03
N VAL A 40 -4.25 17.41 0.08
CA VAL A 40 -3.84 16.01 -0.11
C VAL A 40 -3.11 15.47 1.12
N GLU A 41 -2.23 16.28 1.72
CA GLU A 41 -1.51 15.91 2.94
C GLU A 41 -2.47 15.79 4.13
N GLU A 42 -3.30 16.81 4.36
CA GLU A 42 -4.31 16.85 5.41
C GLU A 42 -5.23 15.63 5.38
N PHE A 43 -5.60 15.14 4.19
CA PHE A 43 -6.43 13.94 4.05
C PHE A 43 -5.79 12.68 4.69
N TRP A 44 -4.47 12.53 4.54
CA TRP A 44 -3.74 11.35 4.99
C TRP A 44 -3.07 11.50 6.36
N ILE A 45 -3.07 12.71 6.96
CA ILE A 45 -2.56 12.93 8.32
C ILE A 45 -3.26 11.97 9.29
N GLY A 46 -2.46 11.22 10.06
CA GLY A 46 -2.94 10.29 11.09
C GLY A 46 -3.51 8.96 10.56
N ARG A 47 -3.88 8.87 9.27
CA ARG A 47 -4.58 7.70 8.72
C ARG A 47 -3.81 6.39 8.78
N LEU A 48 -2.48 6.43 8.68
CA LEU A 48 -1.65 5.23 8.87
C LEU A 48 -1.74 4.73 10.33
N ARG A 49 -1.69 5.65 11.30
CA ARG A 49 -1.86 5.31 12.71
C ARG A 49 -3.24 4.74 12.98
N ASP A 50 -4.29 5.32 12.39
CA ASP A 50 -5.66 4.83 12.58
C ASP A 50 -5.82 3.40 12.04
N ALA A 51 -5.24 3.08 10.89
CA ALA A 51 -5.21 1.72 10.38
C ALA A 51 -4.42 0.76 11.30
N VAL A 52 -3.18 1.12 11.64
CA VAL A 52 -2.24 0.20 12.31
C VAL A 52 -2.53 0.02 13.79
N VAL A 53 -2.90 1.10 14.49
CA VAL A 53 -3.09 1.10 15.95
C VAL A 53 -4.56 0.92 16.32
N ASN A 54 -5.45 1.64 15.64
CA ASN A 54 -6.87 1.66 15.99
C ASN A 54 -7.69 0.64 15.19
N GLY A 55 -7.09 -0.05 14.20
CA GLY A 55 -7.77 -1.05 13.39
C GLY A 55 -8.78 -0.49 12.39
N ASP A 56 -8.71 0.79 12.02
CA ASP A 56 -9.61 1.37 11.02
C ASP A 56 -9.23 0.90 9.60
N VAL A 57 -9.77 -0.24 9.21
CA VAL A 57 -9.61 -0.80 7.86
C VAL A 57 -10.46 -0.09 6.80
N SER A 58 -11.47 0.68 7.21
CA SER A 58 -12.40 1.34 6.29
C SER A 58 -11.81 2.62 5.70
N TYR A 59 -11.23 3.47 6.56
CA TYR A 59 -10.73 4.79 6.16
C TYR A 59 -9.25 5.02 6.50
N GLY A 60 -8.61 4.12 7.24
CA GLY A 60 -7.18 4.19 7.49
C GLY A 60 -6.33 3.87 6.24
N SER A 61 -5.04 4.20 6.31
CA SER A 61 -4.07 3.91 5.25
C SER A 61 -3.50 2.50 5.43
N LEU A 62 -4.07 1.53 4.70
CA LEU A 62 -3.64 0.13 4.69
C LEU A 62 -2.48 -0.08 3.70
N MET A 63 -1.30 0.46 4.01
CA MET A 63 -0.13 0.39 3.13
C MET A 63 0.35 -1.06 2.96
N ALA A 64 0.35 -1.55 1.72
CA ALA A 64 0.75 -2.92 1.39
C ALA A 64 1.29 -3.03 -0.04
N GLY A 65 2.30 -3.88 -0.24
CA GLY A 65 2.81 -4.27 -1.55
C GLY A 65 1.85 -5.21 -2.30
N GLN A 66 2.08 -5.44 -3.59
CA GLN A 66 1.26 -6.41 -4.36
C GLN A 66 1.45 -7.86 -3.89
N SER A 67 2.60 -8.17 -3.27
CA SER A 67 2.87 -9.49 -2.68
C SER A 67 1.91 -9.87 -1.55
N VAL A 68 1.14 -8.92 -0.99
CA VAL A 68 0.14 -9.20 0.05
C VAL A 68 -0.90 -10.22 -0.40
N GLY A 69 -1.19 -10.32 -1.70
CA GLY A 69 -2.09 -11.35 -2.24
C GLY A 69 -1.54 -12.77 -2.18
N LEU A 70 -0.25 -12.95 -1.84
CA LEU A 70 0.40 -14.25 -1.63
C LEU A 70 0.40 -14.67 -0.14
N VAL A 71 -0.05 -13.79 0.75
CA VAL A 71 -0.12 -14.06 2.20
C VAL A 71 -1.49 -14.68 2.50
N ASP A 72 -1.51 -15.93 2.93
CA ASP A 72 -2.72 -16.72 3.16
C ASP A 72 -3.03 -16.96 4.64
N ARG A 73 -2.06 -16.74 5.53
CA ARG A 73 -2.19 -16.95 6.96
C ARG A 73 -1.24 -16.05 7.74
N GLU A 74 -1.53 -15.91 9.03
CA GLU A 74 -0.62 -15.31 10.00
C GLU A 74 0.51 -16.30 10.35
N MET A 75 1.72 -15.76 10.46
CA MET A 75 2.93 -16.54 10.77
C MET A 75 3.80 -15.74 11.73
N SER A 76 4.49 -16.44 12.63
CA SER A 76 5.56 -15.84 13.42
C SER A 76 6.71 -15.40 12.50
N VAL A 77 7.51 -14.44 12.97
CA VAL A 77 8.69 -13.97 12.23
C VAL A 77 9.66 -15.12 11.92
N ALA A 78 9.83 -16.04 12.86
CA ALA A 78 10.69 -17.22 12.67
C ALA A 78 10.20 -18.11 11.52
N GLU A 79 8.91 -18.44 11.51
CA GLU A 79 8.32 -19.25 10.44
C GLU A 79 8.41 -18.56 9.07
N ILE A 80 8.25 -17.23 9.02
CA ILE A 80 8.38 -16.47 7.76
C ILE A 80 9.81 -16.60 7.21
N ILE A 81 10.82 -16.39 8.06
CA ILE A 81 12.22 -16.48 7.66
C ILE A 81 12.57 -17.90 7.21
N GLU A 82 12.16 -18.91 7.97
CA GLU A 82 12.41 -20.32 7.64
C GLU A 82 11.74 -20.72 6.33
N LYS A 83 10.47 -20.33 6.13
CA LYS A 83 9.75 -20.58 4.87
C LYS A 83 10.46 -19.93 3.69
N LEU A 84 10.84 -18.65 3.79
CA LEU A 84 11.55 -17.94 2.72
C LEU A 84 12.88 -18.61 2.36
N ALA A 85 13.67 -18.99 3.36
CA ALA A 85 14.95 -19.66 3.14
C ALA A 85 14.77 -21.05 2.49
N SER A 86 13.85 -21.86 3.03
CA SER A 86 13.56 -23.21 2.51
C SER A 86 13.01 -23.17 1.09
N GLU A 87 12.10 -22.24 0.79
CA GLU A 87 11.56 -22.07 -0.56
C GLU A 87 12.64 -21.62 -1.53
N ALA A 88 13.49 -20.65 -1.15
CA ALA A 88 14.60 -20.21 -2.01
C ALA A 88 15.57 -21.36 -2.35
N GLU A 89 15.93 -22.20 -1.36
CA GLU A 89 16.79 -23.36 -1.58
C GLU A 89 16.15 -24.41 -2.51
N LYS A 90 14.88 -24.75 -2.27
CA LYS A 90 14.13 -25.69 -3.11
C LYS A 90 14.04 -25.20 -4.55
N GLU A 91 13.76 -23.91 -4.72
CA GLU A 91 13.67 -23.25 -6.02
C GLU A 91 15.01 -23.25 -6.75
N LEU A 92 16.11 -22.95 -6.06
CA LEU A 92 17.46 -23.01 -6.62
C LEU A 92 17.81 -24.42 -7.13
N ILE A 93 17.53 -25.46 -6.32
CA ILE A 93 17.77 -26.86 -6.71
C ILE A 93 16.92 -27.24 -7.94
N ARG A 94 15.65 -26.84 -7.97
CA ARG A 94 14.75 -27.10 -9.11
C ARG A 94 15.28 -26.47 -10.40
N VAL A 95 15.69 -25.21 -10.31
CA VAL A 95 16.25 -24.45 -11.43
C VAL A 95 17.53 -25.12 -11.92
N GLN A 96 18.48 -25.43 -11.03
CA GLN A 96 19.73 -26.10 -11.42
C GLN A 96 19.50 -27.43 -12.16
N LYS A 97 18.57 -28.27 -11.67
CA LYS A 97 18.22 -29.52 -12.35
C LYS A 97 17.64 -29.32 -13.75
N SER A 98 16.95 -28.20 -13.96
CA SER A 98 16.33 -27.87 -15.26
C SER A 98 17.34 -27.34 -16.29
N TYR A 99 18.51 -26.85 -15.84
CA TYR A 99 19.56 -26.29 -16.71
C TYR A 99 20.81 -27.17 -16.82
N CYS A 100 20.99 -28.15 -15.93
CA CYS A 100 22.11 -29.11 -15.95
C CYS A 100 21.71 -30.51 -16.46
N GLY A 101 20.53 -30.64 -17.07
CA GLY A 101 20.04 -31.84 -17.75
C GLY A 101 20.18 -31.74 -19.25
#